data_AF-A0A970G0Y1-F1
#
_entry.id   AF-A0A970G0Y1-F1
#
_cell.length_a   1.000
_cell.length_b   1.000
_cell.length_c   1.000
_cell.angle_alpha   90.00
_cell.angle_beta   90.00
_cell.angle_gamma   90.00
#
_symmetry.space_group_name_H-M   'P 1'
#
loop_
_entity.id
_entity.type
_entity.pdbx_description
1 polymer ?
#
loop_
_entity_poly.entity_id
_entity_poly.type
_entity_poly.pdbx_seq_one_letter_code
_entity_poly.pdbx_strand_id
1 'polypeptide(L)'
;MPERAVSSEKPPEDGVKGEYPCPCCGCLTLPVPKEEAVAFICPVCFWENDVFTAGDDEPSDLNSGLTLEEGRKNYRLFGACSEKMRAHVRRPKPEELPR
;
A
#
# COMPACT_ATOMS: atom_id res chain seq x y z
N MET A 1 18.52 -8.75 -31.03
CA MET A 1 18.44 -8.28 -29.63
C MET A 1 17.34 -9.11 -28.98
N PRO A 2 17.60 -10.00 -28.02
CA PRO A 2 16.51 -10.76 -27.42
C PRO A 2 15.70 -9.85 -26.51
N GLU A 3 14.38 -9.90 -26.67
CA GLU A 3 13.40 -9.13 -25.91
C GLU A 3 13.44 -9.58 -24.46
N ARG A 4 13.65 -8.63 -23.53
CA ARG A 4 13.59 -8.90 -22.09
C ARG A 4 12.15 -9.17 -21.72
N ALA A 5 11.86 -10.42 -21.35
CA ALA A 5 10.58 -10.80 -20.74
C ALA A 5 10.35 -9.94 -19.49
N VAL A 6 9.29 -9.13 -19.49
CA VAL A 6 8.75 -8.52 -18.28
C VAL A 6 8.13 -9.65 -17.48
N SER A 7 8.84 -10.10 -16.45
CA SER A 7 8.35 -11.10 -15.51
C SER A 7 7.15 -10.49 -14.77
N SER A 8 5.96 -11.03 -15.01
CA SER A 8 4.76 -10.69 -14.22
C SER A 8 4.97 -11.22 -12.80
N GLU A 9 5.46 -10.37 -11.91
CA GLU A 9 5.52 -10.69 -10.49
C GLU A 9 4.09 -10.63 -9.94
N LYS A 10 3.56 -11.81 -9.58
CA LYS A 10 2.24 -11.96 -8.95
C LYS A 10 2.21 -11.13 -7.65
N PRO A 11 1.08 -10.48 -7.30
CA PRO A 11 0.92 -9.86 -5.98
C PRO A 11 1.17 -10.91 -4.89
N PRO A 12 1.79 -10.55 -3.76
CA PRO A 12 2.04 -11.48 -2.68
C PRO A 12 0.71 -12.06 -2.17
N GLU A 13 0.60 -13.37 -2.30
CA GLU A 13 -0.47 -14.20 -1.74
C GLU A 13 -0.47 -14.03 -0.20
N ASP A 14 -1.64 -14.16 0.43
CA ASP A 14 -2.05 -13.93 1.84
C ASP A 14 -1.16 -14.49 2.99
N GLY A 15 0.10 -14.89 2.74
CA GLY A 15 0.95 -15.66 3.64
C GLY A 15 2.00 -14.89 4.46
N VAL A 16 2.16 -13.57 4.29
CA VAL A 16 3.10 -12.80 5.13
C VAL A 16 2.31 -11.97 6.14
N LYS A 17 2.47 -12.31 7.43
CA LYS A 17 1.87 -11.59 8.54
C LYS A 17 2.47 -10.19 8.61
N GLY A 18 1.62 -9.16 8.60
CA GLY A 18 2.03 -7.77 8.78
C GLY A 18 2.29 -7.47 10.26
N GLU A 19 3.38 -6.77 10.54
CA GLU A 19 3.73 -6.33 11.90
C GLU A 19 3.99 -4.82 11.97
N TYR A 20 4.14 -4.16 10.81
CA TYR A 20 4.43 -2.75 10.69
C TYR A 20 3.25 -1.99 10.06
N PRO A 21 2.99 -0.74 10.48
CA PRO A 21 1.83 0.02 10.04
C PRO A 21 1.97 0.47 8.58
N CYS A 22 0.91 0.30 7.80
CA CYS A 22 0.77 0.95 6.50
C CYS A 22 0.76 2.48 6.70
N PRO A 23 1.57 3.25 5.96
CA PRO A 23 1.62 4.71 6.11
C PRO A 23 0.31 5.41 5.73
N CYS A 24 -0.56 4.74 4.96
CA CYS A 24 -1.84 5.27 4.49
C CYS A 24 -3.01 4.95 5.45
N CYS A 25 -3.27 3.67 5.76
CA CYS A 25 -4.43 3.30 6.59
C CYS A 25 -4.10 3.07 8.07
N GLY A 26 -2.83 2.91 8.42
CA GLY A 26 -2.38 2.61 9.78
C GLY A 26 -2.54 1.16 10.22
N CYS A 27 -3.16 0.28 9.41
CA CYS A 27 -3.23 -1.15 9.72
C CYS A 27 -1.85 -1.81 9.64
N LEU A 28 -1.59 -2.77 10.53
CA LEU A 28 -0.35 -3.55 10.61
C LEU A 28 -0.29 -4.58 9.48
N THR A 29 -0.01 -4.13 8.25
CA THR A 29 0.01 -4.98 7.06
C THR A 29 1.40 -5.13 6.44
N LEU A 30 2.32 -4.23 6.75
CA LEU A 30 3.67 -4.30 6.18
C LEU A 30 4.43 -5.46 6.85
N PRO A 31 5.07 -6.35 6.07
CA PRO A 31 5.76 -7.52 6.60
C PRO A 31 7.13 -7.20 7.20
N VAL A 32 7.69 -6.04 6.86
CA VAL A 32 8.98 -5.50 7.28
C VAL A 32 8.82 -3.98 7.53
N PRO A 33 9.81 -3.28 8.12
CA PRO A 33 9.76 -1.83 8.29
C PRO A 33 9.43 -1.09 6.99
N LYS A 34 8.83 0.10 7.10
CA LYS A 34 8.38 0.90 5.95
C LYS A 34 9.49 1.11 4.93
N GLU A 35 10.70 1.39 5.40
CA GLU A 35 11.88 1.70 4.58
C GLU A 35 12.36 0.49 3.76
N GLU A 36 12.01 -0.72 4.18
CA GLU A 36 12.39 -1.98 3.54
C GLU A 36 11.24 -2.60 2.71
N ALA A 37 9.99 -2.22 2.99
CA ALA A 37 8.79 -2.73 2.32
C ALA A 37 8.53 -2.07 0.96
N VAL A 38 9.56 -1.93 0.11
CA VAL A 38 9.49 -1.21 -1.17
C VAL A 38 8.41 -1.81 -2.08
N ALA A 39 7.55 -0.96 -2.64
CA ALA A 39 6.46 -1.35 -3.54
C ALA A 39 5.45 -2.36 -2.95
N PHE A 40 5.43 -2.54 -1.62
CA PHE A 40 4.45 -3.41 -0.99
C PHE A 40 3.05 -2.79 -1.07
N ILE A 41 2.08 -3.56 -1.57
CA ILE A 41 0.68 -3.11 -1.68
C ILE A 41 -0.09 -3.52 -0.43
N CYS A 42 -0.63 -2.53 0.30
CA CYS A 42 -1.46 -2.79 1.46
C CYS A 42 -2.81 -3.43 1.04
N PRO A 43 -3.18 -4.64 1.51
CA PRO A 43 -4.44 -5.28 1.14
C PRO A 43 -5.69 -4.59 1.74
N VAL A 44 -5.50 -3.70 2.72
CA VAL A 44 -6.60 -3.00 3.41
C VAL A 44 -6.98 -1.71 2.71
N CYS A 45 -6.01 -0.99 2.14
CA CYS A 45 -6.28 0.29 1.49
C CYS A 45 -5.76 0.40 0.06
N PHE A 46 -5.00 -0.58 -0.43
CA PHE A 46 -4.38 -0.60 -1.75
C PHE A 46 -3.32 0.50 -1.99
N TRP A 47 -2.80 1.11 -0.94
CA TRP A 47 -1.63 1.99 -1.05
C TRP A 47 -0.39 1.14 -1.34
N GLU A 48 0.36 1.51 -2.39
CA GLU A 48 1.66 0.92 -2.71
C GLU A 48 2.76 1.70 -1.98
N ASN A 49 3.57 1.01 -1.17
CA ASN A 49 4.54 1.66 -0.30
C ASN A 49 5.72 2.23 -1.09
N ASP A 50 5.62 3.54 -1.33
CA ASP A 50 6.65 4.34 -1.97
C ASP A 50 7.63 4.87 -0.92
N VAL A 51 8.84 4.31 -0.91
CA VAL A 51 9.89 4.70 0.05
C VAL A 51 10.75 5.85 -0.46
N PHE A 52 10.53 6.28 -1.71
CA PHE A 52 11.35 7.30 -2.37
C PHE A 52 10.75 8.70 -2.27
N THR A 53 9.48 8.84 -1.86
CA THR A 53 8.88 10.13 -1.51
C THR A 53 9.58 10.73 -0.28
N ALA A 54 9.99 11.99 -0.38
CA ALA A 54 10.62 12.75 0.70
C ALA A 54 9.61 13.20 1.78
N GLY A 55 8.31 13.23 1.47
CA GLY A 55 7.28 13.70 2.38
C GLY A 55 5.88 13.18 2.09
N ASP A 56 4.95 13.46 3.01
CA ASP A 56 3.55 13.01 2.91
C ASP A 56 2.74 13.80 1.85
N ASP A 57 3.20 14.99 1.48
CA ASP A 57 2.64 15.92 0.49
C ASP A 57 3.28 15.78 -0.90
N GLU A 58 4.28 14.92 -1.04
CA GLU A 58 4.90 14.63 -2.33
C GLU A 58 4.05 13.61 -3.12
N PRO A 59 3.80 13.86 -4.42
CA PRO A 59 3.13 12.89 -5.29
C PRO A 59 3.92 11.58 -5.38
N SER A 60 3.26 10.45 -5.14
CA SER A 60 3.86 9.12 -5.32
C SER A 60 3.66 8.64 -6.75
N ASP A 61 4.77 8.26 -7.40
CA ASP A 61 4.76 7.67 -8.75
C ASP A 61 4.03 6.31 -8.77
N LEU A 62 4.14 5.54 -7.68
CA LEU A 62 3.48 4.24 -7.53
C LEU A 62 1.96 4.37 -7.36
N ASN A 63 1.49 5.50 -6.80
CA ASN A 63 0.07 5.71 -6.50
C ASN A 63 -0.60 6.68 -7.49
N SER A 64 -0.16 6.68 -8.75
CA SER A 64 -0.71 7.52 -9.83
C SER A 64 -0.70 9.02 -9.52
N GLY A 65 0.34 9.50 -8.83
CA GLY A 65 0.52 10.89 -8.44
C GLY A 65 -0.28 11.33 -7.21
N LEU A 66 -0.93 10.40 -6.49
CA LEU A 66 -1.53 10.72 -5.20
C LEU A 66 -0.45 11.00 -4.16
N THR A 67 -0.69 12.01 -3.34
CA THR A 67 0.09 12.22 -2.12
C THR A 67 -0.38 11.26 -1.02
N LEU A 68 0.48 10.98 -0.05
CA LEU A 68 0.12 10.13 1.09
C LEU A 68 -0.95 10.79 1.96
N GLU A 69 -0.98 12.12 2.05
CA GLU A 69 -2.04 12.86 2.72
C GLU A 69 -3.41 12.64 2.05
N GLU A 70 -3.47 12.69 0.72
CA GLU A 70 -4.68 12.39 -0.05
C GLU A 70 -5.10 10.94 0.10
N GLY A 71 -4.15 9.99 0.05
CA GLY A 71 -4.41 8.57 0.31
C GLY A 71 -5.08 8.34 1.67
N ARG A 72 -4.56 8.98 2.73
CA ARG A 72 -5.15 8.94 4.09
C ARG A 72 -6.55 9.55 4.13
N LYS A 73 -6.78 10.67 3.45
CA LYS A 73 -8.13 11.29 3.36
C LYS A 73 -9.10 10.36 2.66
N ASN A 74 -8.70 9.80 1.52
CA ASN A 74 -9.48 8.86 0.73
C ASN A 74 -9.81 7.59 1.51
N TYR A 75 -8.86 7.04 2.29
CA TYR A 75 -9.13 5.86 3.10
C TYR A 75 -10.25 6.11 4.12
N ARG A 76 -10.28 7.28 4.77
CA ARG A 76 -11.35 7.66 5.69
C ARG A 76 -12.72 7.79 5.01
N LEU A 77 -12.74 8.20 3.74
CA LEU A 77 -13.98 8.41 2.98
C LEU A 77 -14.49 7.12 2.29
N PHE A 78 -13.58 6.32 1.75
CA PHE A 78 -13.90 5.24 0.81
C PHE A 78 -13.52 3.85 1.30
N GLY A 79 -12.67 3.75 2.33
CA GLY A 79 -12.02 2.51 2.76
C GLY A 79 -10.87 2.07 1.86
N ALA A 80 -10.39 2.92 0.94
CA ALA A 80 -9.26 2.68 0.04
C ALA A 80 -8.48 3.97 -0.23
N CYS A 81 -7.22 3.86 -0.67
CA CYS A 81 -6.35 5.00 -1.00
C CYS A 81 -6.89 5.86 -2.14
N SER A 82 -7.77 5.29 -2.97
CA SER A 82 -8.57 6.01 -3.96
C SER A 82 -9.89 5.29 -4.16
N GLU A 83 -10.92 6.02 -4.63
CA GLU A 83 -12.23 5.43 -4.91
C GLU A 83 -12.17 4.29 -5.94
N LYS A 84 -11.27 4.41 -6.93
CA LYS A 84 -11.09 3.41 -8.00
C LYS A 84 -10.55 2.08 -7.46
N MET A 85 -9.79 2.10 -6.36
CA MET A 85 -9.15 0.91 -5.80
C MET A 85 -10.02 0.16 -4.79
N ARG A 86 -11.25 0.63 -4.51
CA ARG A 86 -12.18 -0.03 -3.59
C ARG A 86 -12.50 -1.49 -3.96
N ALA A 87 -12.42 -1.83 -5.24
CA ALA A 87 -12.66 -3.20 -5.71
C ALA A 87 -11.53 -4.18 -5.34
N HIS A 88 -10.37 -3.68 -4.93
CA HIS A 88 -9.17 -4.48 -4.66
C HIS A 88 -8.80 -4.55 -3.18
N VAL A 89 -9.58 -3.92 -2.30
CA VAL A 89 -9.34 -3.94 -0.85
C VAL A 89 -10.15 -5.00 -0.14
N ARG A 90 -9.66 -5.44 1.02
CA ARG A 90 -10.42 -6.22 1.99
C ARG A 90 -10.52 -5.49 3.32
N ARG A 91 -11.44 -5.94 4.18
CA ARG A 91 -11.47 -5.48 5.58
C ARG A 91 -10.18 -5.89 6.30
N PRO A 92 -9.68 -5.06 7.25
CA PRO A 92 -8.57 -5.46 8.10
C PRO A 92 -8.97 -6.65 8.96
N LYS A 93 -8.04 -7.59 9.14
CA LYS A 93 -8.16 -8.69 10.11
C LYS A 93 -7.99 -8.11 11.52
N PRO A 94 -8.58 -8.71 12.57
CA PRO A 94 -8.45 -8.18 13.94
C PRO A 94 -7.01 -8.00 14.43
N GLU A 95 -6.10 -8.87 13.98
CA GLU A 95 -4.66 -8.79 14.28
C GLU A 95 -3.92 -7.65 13.56
N GLU A 96 -4.49 -7.10 12.49
CA GLU A 96 -3.91 -6.00 11.71
C GLU A 96 -4.37 -4.63 12.24
N LEU A 97 -5.29 -4.60 13.21
CA LEU A 97 -5.72 -3.35 13.83
C LEU A 97 -4.62 -2.84 14.78
N PRO A 98 -4.23 -1.57 14.70
CA PRO A 98 -3.29 -0.99 15.64
C PRO A 98 -3.88 -1.09 17.07
N ARG A 99 -3.01 -1.44 18.03
CA ARG A 99 -3.38 -1.59 19.45
C ARG A 99 -3.54 -0.27 20.16
#